data_AF-A0A6N2E5H8-F1
#
_entry.id   AF-A0A6N2E5H8-F1
#
_cell.length_a   1.000
_cell.length_b   1.000
_cell.length_c   1.000
_cell.angle_alpha   90.00
_cell.angle_beta   90.00
_cell.angle_gamma   90.00
#
_symmetry.space_group_name_H-M   'P 1'
#
loop_
_entity.id
_entity.type
_entity.pdbx_description
1 polymer ?
#
loop_
_entity_poly.entity_id
_entity_poly.type
_entity_poly.pdbx_seq_one_letter_code
_entity_poly.pdbx_strand_id
1 'polypeptide(L)'
;MDITSPEYKERFDTIGAELIELSESGRPVDITFYDKKPMLDVCVGPELDQVLKEGVVVEDLHHLLQNLALSNGERINMMDIWTIYEMPEDGLSEDDLAAVDMSEGDDVVGNTGETLRHMISATYHCETPEDEEYFLRRFLAALEY
;
A
#
# COMPACT_ATOMS: atom_id res chain seq x y z
N MET A 1 3.47 10.19 -16.91
CA MET A 1 3.16 9.01 -17.74
C MET A 1 1.98 9.36 -18.64
N ASP A 2 1.93 8.87 -19.88
CA ASP A 2 0.80 9.09 -20.80
C ASP A 2 -0.39 8.25 -20.34
N ILE A 3 -1.55 8.87 -20.13
CA ILE A 3 -2.78 8.21 -19.65
C ILE A 3 -3.34 7.17 -20.63
N THR A 4 -2.89 7.24 -21.89
CA THR A 4 -3.28 6.30 -22.93
C THR A 4 -2.31 5.13 -23.06
N SER A 5 -1.22 5.13 -22.27
CA SER A 5 -0.25 4.04 -22.32
C SER A 5 -0.83 2.75 -21.74
N PRO A 6 -0.45 1.57 -22.28
CA PRO A 6 -0.85 0.29 -21.71
C PRO A 6 -0.44 0.13 -20.24
N GLU A 7 0.75 0.62 -19.88
CA GLU A 7 1.27 0.57 -18.50
C GLU A 7 0.41 1.38 -17.53
N TYR A 8 -0.04 2.56 -17.94
CA TYR A 8 -0.94 3.38 -17.13
C TYR A 8 -2.27 2.64 -16.91
N LYS A 9 -2.82 2.07 -17.98
CA LYS A 9 -4.08 1.33 -17.92
C LYS A 9 -3.99 0.11 -17.00
N GLU A 10 -2.92 -0.67 -17.10
CA GLU A 10 -2.69 -1.83 -16.23
C GLU A 10 -2.57 -1.41 -14.75
N ARG A 11 -1.83 -0.34 -14.47
CA ARG A 11 -1.70 0.20 -13.11
C ARG A 11 -3.02 0.73 -12.57
N PHE A 12 -3.80 1.41 -13.40
CA PHE A 12 -5.13 1.86 -13.07
C PHE A 12 -6.07 0.69 -12.77
N ASP A 13 -6.07 -0.34 -13.62
CA ASP A 13 -6.94 -1.51 -13.47
C ASP A 13 -6.60 -2.30 -12.18
N THR A 14 -5.36 -2.24 -11.71
CA THR A 14 -4.90 -2.95 -10.51
C THR A 14 -4.99 -2.08 -9.25
N ILE A 15 -4.16 -1.04 -9.14
CA ILE A 15 -4.07 -0.17 -7.95
C ILE A 15 -5.27 0.77 -7.86
N GLY A 16 -5.79 1.25 -8.99
CA GLY A 16 -6.95 2.14 -8.99
C GLY A 16 -8.21 1.45 -8.47
N ALA A 17 -8.44 0.19 -8.84
CA ALA A 17 -9.55 -0.60 -8.32
C ALA A 17 -9.43 -0.84 -6.80
N GLU A 18 -8.24 -1.19 -6.32
CA GLU A 18 -7.95 -1.38 -4.90
C GLU A 18 -8.18 -0.08 -4.10
N LEU A 19 -7.70 1.07 -4.60
CA LEU A 19 -7.90 2.37 -3.94
C LEU A 19 -9.39 2.75 -3.83
N ILE A 20 -10.23 2.36 -4.78
CA ILE A 20 -11.67 2.59 -4.73
C ILE A 20 -12.30 1.79 -3.58
N GLU A 21 -11.95 0.52 -3.47
CA GLU A 21 -12.42 -0.35 -2.38
C GLU A 21 -11.95 0.15 -1.01
N LEU A 22 -10.69 0.60 -0.91
CA LEU A 22 -10.12 1.17 0.29
C LEU A 22 -10.75 2.52 0.68
N SER A 23 -11.15 3.32 -0.31
CA SER A 23 -11.88 4.59 -0.08
C SER A 23 -13.27 4.34 0.51
N GLU A 24 -13.93 3.25 0.12
CA GLU A 24 -15.23 2.86 0.67
C GLU A 24 -15.11 2.25 2.07
N SER A 25 -14.13 1.36 2.29
CA SER A 25 -13.97 0.66 3.56
C SER A 25 -13.35 1.52 4.67
N GLY A 26 -12.49 2.48 4.31
CA GLY A 26 -11.73 3.27 5.27
C GLY A 26 -10.69 2.45 6.05
N ARG A 27 -10.37 1.24 5.58
CA ARG A 27 -9.38 0.37 6.24
C ARG A 27 -8.00 1.03 6.28
N PRO A 28 -7.23 0.86 7.37
CA PRO A 28 -5.86 1.30 7.41
C PRO A 28 -5.01 0.47 6.46
N VAL A 29 -4.05 1.13 5.81
CA VAL A 29 -3.12 0.52 4.87
C VAL A 29 -1.72 1.07 5.06
N ASP A 30 -0.73 0.25 4.72
CA ASP A 30 0.60 0.71 4.38
C ASP A 30 0.69 0.95 2.87
N ILE A 31 1.16 2.12 2.47
CA ILE A 31 1.39 2.47 1.06
C ILE A 31 2.89 2.66 0.85
N THR A 32 3.46 1.84 -0.03
CA THR A 32 4.86 1.99 -0.47
C THR A 32 4.92 2.71 -1.81
N PHE A 33 6.07 3.33 -2.11
CA PHE A 33 6.24 4.18 -3.29
C PHE A 33 7.49 3.80 -4.06
N TYR A 34 7.60 4.19 -5.33
CA TYR A 34 8.82 3.95 -6.11
C TYR A 34 10.03 4.74 -5.61
N ASP A 35 9.82 5.96 -5.10
CA ASP A 35 10.89 6.96 -4.94
C ASP A 35 10.89 7.70 -3.59
N LYS A 36 10.03 7.27 -2.65
CA LYS A 36 9.95 7.88 -1.31
C LYS A 36 9.61 6.87 -0.23
N LYS A 37 9.75 7.31 1.03
CA LYS A 37 9.44 6.50 2.21
C LYS A 37 7.96 6.10 2.25
N PRO A 38 7.65 4.90 2.79
CA PRO A 38 6.28 4.41 2.90
C PRO A 38 5.45 5.27 3.85
N MET A 39 4.14 5.28 3.64
CA MET A 39 3.15 5.85 4.55
C MET A 39 2.46 4.70 5.25
N LEU A 40 2.47 4.70 6.59
CA LEU A 40 1.98 3.60 7.40
C LEU A 40 0.67 3.96 8.09
N ASP A 41 -0.20 2.97 8.28
CA ASP A 41 -1.47 3.11 9.01
C ASP A 41 -2.32 4.29 8.50
N VAL A 42 -2.31 4.53 7.19
CA VAL A 42 -3.11 5.57 6.53
C VAL A 42 -4.40 5.00 5.96
N CYS A 43 -5.45 5.81 5.86
CA CYS A 43 -6.67 5.43 5.16
C CYS A 43 -6.81 6.26 3.88
N VAL A 44 -7.30 5.65 2.80
CA VAL A 44 -7.68 6.39 1.59
C VAL A 44 -8.91 7.25 1.89
N GLY A 45 -8.87 8.53 1.56
CA GLY A 45 -9.97 9.44 1.80
C GLY A 45 -11.25 9.02 1.06
N PRO A 46 -12.44 9.31 1.62
CA PRO A 46 -13.72 8.84 1.08
C PRO A 46 -14.15 9.60 -0.19
N GLU A 47 -13.37 10.59 -0.64
CA GLU A 47 -13.70 11.40 -1.81
C GLU A 47 -13.77 10.56 -3.09
N LEU A 48 -12.94 9.52 -3.21
CA LEU A 48 -12.91 8.66 -4.41
C LEU A 48 -14.21 7.85 -4.54
N ASP A 49 -14.66 7.21 -3.46
CA ASP A 49 -15.95 6.51 -3.40
C ASP A 49 -17.15 7.45 -3.60
N GLN A 50 -17.17 8.59 -2.92
CA GLN A 50 -18.26 9.57 -3.04
C GLN A 50 -18.45 10.03 -4.48
N VAL A 51 -17.35 10.38 -5.14
CA VAL A 51 -17.38 10.86 -6.52
C VAL A 51 -17.92 9.77 -7.43
N LEU A 52 -17.47 8.51 -7.31
CA LEU A 52 -18.03 7.39 -8.08
C LEU A 52 -19.54 7.18 -7.87
N LYS A 53 -20.03 7.33 -6.64
CA LYS A 53 -21.47 7.24 -6.29
C LYS A 53 -22.31 8.35 -6.93
N GLU A 54 -21.73 9.50 -7.22
CA GLU A 54 -22.40 10.65 -7.84
C GLU A 54 -22.50 10.56 -9.38
N GLY A 55 -21.83 9.59 -10.01
CA GLY A 55 -21.88 9.36 -11.46
C GLY A 55 -20.89 10.21 -12.25
N VAL A 56 -19.67 9.68 -12.40
CA VAL A 56 -18.47 10.44 -12.80
C VAL A 56 -18.16 10.41 -14.29
N VAL A 57 -17.60 11.53 -14.76
CA VAL A 57 -16.90 11.62 -16.04
C VAL A 57 -15.43 11.25 -15.82
N VAL A 58 -14.85 10.43 -16.69
CA VAL A 58 -13.51 9.83 -16.55
C VAL A 58 -12.40 10.85 -16.19
N GLU A 59 -12.51 12.10 -16.64
CA GLU A 59 -11.55 13.16 -16.34
C GLU A 59 -11.47 13.50 -14.85
N ASP A 60 -12.60 13.50 -14.13
CA ASP A 60 -12.65 13.80 -12.70
C ASP A 60 -12.04 12.66 -11.87
N LEU A 61 -12.28 11.41 -12.27
CA LEU A 61 -11.66 10.23 -11.63
C LEU A 61 -10.14 10.27 -11.75
N HIS A 62 -9.63 10.61 -12.94
CA HIS A 62 -8.21 10.73 -13.17
C HIS A 62 -7.58 11.82 -12.28
N HIS A 63 -8.20 13.01 -12.20
CA HIS A 63 -7.71 14.08 -11.34
C HIS A 63 -7.70 13.67 -9.86
N LEU A 64 -8.71 12.94 -9.40
CA LEU A 64 -8.75 12.42 -8.04
C LEU A 64 -7.62 11.44 -7.75
N LEU A 65 -7.37 10.49 -8.65
CA LEU A 65 -6.31 9.49 -8.49
C LEU A 65 -4.90 10.11 -8.52
N GLN A 66 -4.74 11.29 -9.11
CA GLN A 66 -3.48 12.05 -9.06
C GLN A 66 -3.29 12.85 -7.77
N ASN A 67 -4.33 12.99 -6.95
CA ASN A 67 -4.35 13.87 -5.79
C ASN A 67 -5.16 13.29 -4.62
N LEU A 68 -5.00 12.00 -4.38
CA LEU A 68 -5.74 11.22 -3.38
C LEU A 68 -5.40 11.71 -1.99
N ALA A 69 -6.42 12.07 -1.21
CA ALA A 69 -6.24 12.43 0.19
C ALA A 69 -6.04 11.18 1.04
N LEU A 70 -5.19 11.29 2.05
CA LEU A 70 -5.00 10.28 3.08
C LEU A 70 -5.41 10.82 4.45
N SER A 71 -5.68 9.91 5.39
CA SER A 71 -6.08 10.25 6.77
C SER A 71 -5.03 11.08 7.53
N ASN A 72 -3.75 10.98 7.16
CA ASN A 72 -2.66 11.79 7.73
C ASN A 72 -2.58 13.23 7.17
N GLY A 73 -3.49 13.60 6.25
CA GLY A 73 -3.55 14.91 5.62
C GLY A 73 -2.63 15.09 4.41
N GLU A 74 -1.80 14.09 4.08
CA GLU A 74 -1.02 14.09 2.86
C GLU A 74 -1.88 13.79 1.63
N ARG A 75 -1.34 14.12 0.45
CA ARG A 75 -1.94 13.78 -0.83
C ARG A 75 -0.95 13.04 -1.70
N ILE A 76 -1.42 12.01 -2.38
CA ILE A 76 -0.57 11.13 -3.19
C ILE A 76 -1.12 10.97 -4.60
N ASN A 77 -0.22 10.63 -5.52
CA ASN A 77 -0.57 10.20 -6.86
C ASN A 77 -0.52 8.68 -6.91
N MET A 78 -1.58 8.05 -7.42
CA MET A 78 -1.66 6.60 -7.65
C MET A 78 -0.44 6.07 -8.42
N MET A 79 0.08 6.86 -9.35
CA MET A 79 1.23 6.46 -10.17
C MET A 79 2.54 6.43 -9.39
N ASP A 80 2.61 7.00 -8.19
CA ASP A 80 3.81 6.94 -7.37
C ASP A 80 3.81 5.68 -6.47
N ILE A 81 2.66 5.03 -6.31
CA ILE A 81 2.48 3.85 -5.46
C ILE A 81 3.16 2.63 -6.08
N TRP A 82 3.97 1.94 -5.28
CA TRP A 82 4.57 0.64 -5.61
C TRP A 82 3.62 -0.50 -5.21
N THR A 83 3.32 -0.63 -3.92
CA THR A 83 2.34 -1.60 -3.38
C THR A 83 1.49 -0.97 -2.27
N ILE A 84 0.33 -1.58 -2.04
CA ILE A 84 -0.54 -1.30 -0.90
C ILE A 84 -0.65 -2.60 -0.09
N TYR A 85 -0.57 -2.50 1.23
CA TYR A 85 -0.81 -3.60 2.14
C TYR A 85 -1.93 -3.22 3.12
N GLU A 86 -3.00 -4.00 3.11
CA GLU A 86 -4.08 -3.82 4.08
C GLU A 86 -3.62 -4.17 5.49
N MET A 87 -3.96 -3.31 6.45
CA MET A 87 -3.64 -3.49 7.86
C MET A 87 -4.92 -3.87 8.65
N PRO A 88 -4.76 -4.52 9.82
CA PRO A 88 -5.87 -4.75 10.73
C PRO A 88 -6.54 -3.43 11.15
N GLU A 89 -7.87 -3.43 11.27
CA GLU A 89 -8.65 -2.20 11.61
C GLU A 89 -8.23 -1.59 12.95
N ASP A 90 -7.90 -2.43 13.93
CA ASP A 90 -7.46 -2.02 15.27
C ASP A 90 -5.94 -1.70 15.32
N GLY A 91 -5.24 -1.81 14.19
CA GLY A 91 -3.78 -1.69 14.11
C GLY A 91 -3.04 -2.90 14.67
N LEU A 92 -1.70 -2.81 14.69
CA LEU A 92 -0.82 -3.84 15.26
C LEU A 92 -0.22 -3.35 16.58
N SER A 93 -0.35 -4.15 17.63
CA SER A 93 0.27 -3.89 18.93
C SER A 93 1.74 -4.36 18.96
N GLU A 94 2.50 -3.90 19.96
CA GLU A 94 3.86 -4.39 20.18
C GLU A 94 3.90 -5.91 20.44
N ASP A 95 2.86 -6.45 21.09
CA ASP A 95 2.73 -7.89 21.34
C ASP A 95 2.50 -8.67 20.03
N ASP A 96 1.70 -8.13 19.10
CA ASP A 96 1.51 -8.73 17.77
C ASP A 96 2.84 -8.79 17.00
N LEU A 97 3.59 -7.68 16.98
CA LEU A 97 4.89 -7.60 16.33
C LEU A 97 5.94 -8.51 16.97
N ALA A 98 5.85 -8.74 18.28
CA ALA A 98 6.77 -9.61 19.01
C ALA A 98 6.44 -11.10 18.81
N ALA A 99 5.18 -11.44 18.53
CA ALA A 99 4.69 -12.81 18.45
C ALA A 99 5.03 -13.53 17.13
N VAL A 100 5.35 -12.80 16.06
CA VAL A 100 5.60 -13.39 14.74
C VAL A 100 6.85 -14.27 14.70
N ASP A 101 6.81 -15.32 13.86
CA ASP A 101 7.97 -16.15 13.57
C ASP A 101 8.85 -15.49 12.50
N MET A 102 9.94 -14.86 12.94
CA MET A 102 10.89 -14.18 12.04
C MET A 102 11.65 -15.12 11.11
N SER A 103 11.60 -16.44 11.33
CA SER A 103 12.23 -17.41 10.43
C SER A 103 11.50 -17.53 9.09
N GLU A 104 10.21 -17.17 9.03
CA GLU A 104 9.44 -17.07 7.78
C GLU A 104 10.01 -16.01 6.84
N GLY A 105 10.75 -15.03 7.38
CA GLY A 105 11.48 -14.05 6.57
C GLY A 105 12.54 -14.67 5.65
N ASP A 106 13.04 -15.86 5.97
CA ASP A 106 14.07 -16.55 5.18
C ASP A 106 13.46 -17.47 4.10
N ASP A 107 12.13 -17.59 4.05
CA ASP A 107 11.44 -18.33 3.01
C ASP A 107 11.63 -17.66 1.65
N VAL A 108 11.86 -18.50 0.64
CA VAL A 108 12.02 -18.04 -0.74
C VAL A 108 10.64 -17.71 -1.32
N VAL A 109 10.47 -16.47 -1.73
CA VAL A 109 9.24 -15.94 -2.32
C VAL A 109 9.49 -15.45 -3.75
N GLY A 110 8.40 -15.28 -4.50
CA GLY A 110 8.45 -14.80 -5.87
C GLY A 110 9.08 -15.78 -6.87
N ASN A 111 9.23 -15.33 -8.11
CA ASN A 111 9.77 -16.14 -9.21
C ASN A 111 11.30 -16.01 -9.38
N THR A 112 11.91 -15.12 -8.61
CA THR A 112 13.31 -14.68 -8.70
C THR A 112 14.22 -15.40 -7.70
N GLY A 113 13.66 -16.11 -6.73
CA GLY A 113 14.41 -16.85 -5.71
C GLY A 113 14.90 -15.98 -4.55
N GLU A 114 14.34 -14.78 -4.37
CA GLU A 114 14.66 -13.91 -3.24
C GLU A 114 13.91 -14.34 -1.96
N THR A 115 14.43 -13.96 -0.79
CA THR A 115 13.75 -14.25 0.48
C THR A 115 12.67 -13.21 0.76
N LEU A 116 11.67 -13.57 1.58
CA LEU A 116 10.63 -12.63 2.00
C LEU A 116 11.24 -11.37 2.63
N ARG A 117 12.25 -11.55 3.46
CA ARG A 117 13.04 -10.48 4.06
C ARG A 117 13.61 -9.52 3.03
N HIS A 118 14.21 -10.04 1.95
CA HIS A 118 14.74 -9.22 0.87
C HIS A 118 13.63 -8.43 0.17
N MET A 119 12.51 -9.09 -0.13
CA MET A 119 11.35 -8.46 -0.77
C MET A 119 10.79 -7.31 0.07
N ILE A 120 10.63 -7.51 1.39
CA ILE A 120 10.14 -6.47 2.31
C ILE A 120 11.15 -5.33 2.44
N SER A 121 12.44 -5.65 2.57
CA SER A 121 13.52 -4.67 2.62
C SER A 121 13.51 -3.72 1.41
N ALA A 122 13.37 -4.29 0.21
CA ALA A 122 13.26 -3.53 -1.03
C ALA A 122 11.95 -2.73 -1.13
N THR A 123 10.82 -3.33 -0.73
CA THR A 123 9.49 -2.73 -0.85
C THR A 123 9.30 -1.52 0.07
N TYR A 124 9.80 -1.60 1.31
CA TYR A 124 9.69 -0.53 2.31
C TYR A 124 10.88 0.44 2.31
N HIS A 125 11.85 0.27 1.40
CA HIS A 125 13.09 1.07 1.33
C HIS A 125 13.86 1.09 2.65
N CYS A 126 14.08 -0.10 3.22
CA CYS A 126 14.81 -0.28 4.46
C CYS A 126 16.28 0.12 4.27
N GLU A 127 16.80 0.96 5.16
CA GLU A 127 18.20 1.41 5.11
C GLU A 127 19.05 0.71 6.15
N THR A 128 18.41 0.14 7.18
CA THR A 128 19.05 -0.48 8.32
C THR A 128 18.46 -1.87 8.61
N PRO A 129 19.22 -2.75 9.28
CA PRO A 129 18.69 -4.02 9.77
C PRO A 129 17.49 -3.83 10.71
N GLU A 130 17.46 -2.74 11.47
CA GLU A 130 16.35 -2.41 12.36
C GLU A 130 15.07 -2.05 11.59
N ASP A 131 15.18 -1.30 10.49
CA ASP A 131 14.04 -1.03 9.59
C ASP A 131 13.50 -2.34 9.01
N GLU A 132 14.40 -3.19 8.51
CA GLU A 132 14.03 -4.48 7.91
C GLU A 132 13.33 -5.38 8.92
N GLU A 133 13.87 -5.51 10.14
CA GLU A 133 13.23 -6.28 11.19
C GLU A 133 11.84 -5.73 11.52
N TYR A 134 11.71 -4.42 11.67
CA TYR A 134 10.43 -3.78 11.97
C TYR A 134 9.38 -4.04 10.87
N PHE A 135 9.72 -3.79 9.60
CA PHE A 135 8.77 -3.96 8.50
C PHE A 135 8.45 -5.42 8.20
N LEU A 136 9.42 -6.32 8.39
CA LEU A 136 9.14 -7.76 8.27
C LEU A 136 8.19 -8.23 9.37
N ARG A 137 8.39 -7.80 10.63
CA ARG A 137 7.45 -8.10 11.71
C ARG A 137 6.06 -7.59 11.41
N ARG A 138 5.97 -6.34 10.95
CA ARG A 138 4.72 -5.68 10.61
C ARG A 138 3.98 -6.41 9.49
N PHE A 139 4.69 -6.80 8.42
CA PHE A 139 4.12 -7.56 7.32
C PHE A 139 3.61 -8.93 7.79
N LEU A 140 4.42 -9.69 8.52
CA LEU A 140 4.03 -11.02 9.02
C LEU A 140 2.84 -10.93 9.98
N ALA A 141 2.84 -9.96 10.89
CA ALA A 141 1.75 -9.79 11.84
C ALA A 141 0.43 -9.42 11.15
N ALA A 142 0.47 -8.69 10.04
CA ALA A 142 -0.71 -8.37 9.25
C ALA A 142 -1.33 -9.59 8.53
N LEU A 143 -0.55 -10.65 8.26
CA LEU A 143 -1.06 -11.87 7.61
C LEU A 143 -1.93 -12.74 8.53
N GLU A 144 -1.91 -12.50 9.83
CA GLU A 144 -2.67 -13.27 10.83
C GLU A 144 -4.12 -12.79 11.00
N TYR A 145 -4.55 -11.77 10.23
CA TYR A 145 -5.87 -11.13 10.29
C TYR A 145 -6.66 -11.28 8.99
#